data_AF-A0A829R6E2-F1
#
_entry.id   AF-A0A829R6E2-F1
#
_cell.length_a   1.000
_cell.length_b   1.000
_cell.length_c   1.000
_cell.angle_alpha   90.00
_cell.angle_beta   90.00
_cell.angle_gamma   90.00
#
_symmetry.space_group_name_H-M   'P 1'
#
loop_
_entity.id
_entity.type
_entity.pdbx_description
1 polymer ?
#
loop_
_entity_poly.entity_id
_entity_poly.type
_entity_poly.pdbx_seq_one_letter_code
_entity_poly.pdbx_strand_id
1 'polypeptide(L)'
;MANLFDKLKELNQSLNNKLDERTEKKRSSVAYYMDQTKSEIKEIEKMVEKQRELKSLFYKEYQEMETYLEKRRYQKKLAEEAEETKLAEFVQNEIDQYEVQLAETKEHYQSASSQLEELETRMQEMRLKWKNLKTKHLAEIAEKNAEATSKKMDKVIHDMSWGTVTDYHEAQKQRDLEETARKRETITKELSQSFDDLMDELNRKSQKSKVVIKDKASQFHDMIDDMIEQEKINFRKSKDPSMEEKLSDLEKRAKEQPSDTEEQDEDTQEK
;
A
#
# COMPACT_ATOMS: atom_id res chain seq x y z
N MET A 1 44.03 -15.57 -14.45
CA MET A 1 43.71 -14.14 -14.59
C MET A 1 42.32 -13.84 -14.00
N ALA A 2 42.14 -14.06 -12.69
CA ALA A 2 40.92 -13.73 -11.96
C ALA A 2 41.34 -12.76 -10.85
N ASN A 3 41.07 -11.45 -10.99
CA ASN A 3 41.74 -10.46 -10.11
C ASN A 3 41.11 -9.07 -9.93
N LEU A 4 40.05 -8.72 -10.68
CA LEU A 4 39.35 -7.43 -10.52
C LEU A 4 37.83 -7.61 -10.47
N PHE A 5 37.24 -8.31 -11.45
CA PHE A 5 35.78 -8.53 -11.48
C PHE A 5 35.30 -9.38 -10.30
N ASP A 6 36.03 -10.43 -9.94
CA ASP A 6 35.71 -11.28 -8.79
C ASP A 6 35.87 -10.52 -7.46
N LYS A 7 36.90 -9.68 -7.32
CA LYS A 7 37.07 -8.80 -6.15
C LYS A 7 35.99 -7.74 -6.04
N LEU A 8 35.51 -7.21 -7.16
CA LEU A 8 34.37 -6.28 -7.19
C LEU A 8 33.07 -6.99 -6.77
N LYS A 9 32.90 -8.25 -7.18
CA LYS A 9 31.76 -9.09 -6.82
C LYS A 9 31.79 -9.49 -5.34
N GLU A 10 32.96 -9.89 -4.82
CA GLU A 10 33.19 -10.13 -3.38
C GLU A 10 32.97 -8.86 -2.56
N LEU A 11 33.45 -7.70 -3.02
CA LEU A 11 33.22 -6.42 -2.36
C LEU A 11 31.71 -6.12 -2.28
N ASN A 12 30.99 -6.24 -3.39
CA ASN A 12 29.55 -5.98 -3.46
C ASN A 12 28.74 -6.99 -2.61
N GLN A 13 29.10 -8.27 -2.63
CA GLN A 13 28.55 -9.29 -1.72
C GLN A 13 28.86 -8.98 -0.25
N SER A 14 30.07 -8.54 0.08
CA SER A 14 30.45 -8.17 1.45
C SER A 14 29.73 -6.91 1.96
N LEU A 15 29.40 -5.98 1.06
CA LEU A 15 28.62 -4.78 1.35
C LEU A 15 27.15 -5.14 1.59
N ASN A 16 26.56 -5.98 0.73
CA ASN A 16 25.20 -6.49 0.92
C ASN A 16 25.08 -7.30 2.20
N ASN A 17 25.99 -8.25 2.47
CA ASN A 17 25.98 -9.02 3.72
C ASN A 17 26.11 -8.12 4.97
N LYS A 18 26.89 -7.03 4.91
CA LYS A 18 27.00 -6.05 6.00
C LYS A 18 25.77 -5.14 6.12
N LEU A 19 25.05 -4.88 5.03
CA LEU A 19 23.76 -4.20 5.02
C LEU A 19 22.67 -5.10 5.61
N ASP A 20 22.64 -6.38 5.21
CA ASP A 20 21.74 -7.39 5.75
C ASP A 20 21.99 -7.58 7.25
N GLU A 21 23.23 -7.82 7.70
CA GLU A 21 23.56 -7.84 9.12
C GLU A 21 23.14 -6.57 9.87
N ARG A 22 23.28 -5.38 9.27
CA ARG A 22 22.87 -4.11 9.91
C ARG A 22 21.35 -3.94 9.93
N THR A 23 20.62 -4.42 8.93
CA THR A 23 19.16 -4.36 8.90
C THR A 23 18.56 -5.42 9.82
N GLU A 24 19.15 -6.61 9.92
CA GLU A 24 18.84 -7.61 10.94
C GLU A 24 19.13 -7.08 12.34
N LYS A 25 20.32 -6.50 12.61
CA LYS A 25 20.65 -5.90 13.93
C LYS A 25 19.72 -4.73 14.29
N LYS A 26 19.14 -4.03 13.31
CA LYS A 26 18.07 -3.05 13.53
C LYS A 26 16.73 -3.72 13.84
N ARG A 27 16.31 -4.72 13.05
CA ARG A 27 15.06 -5.47 13.24
C ARG A 27 15.04 -6.27 14.54
N SER A 28 16.17 -6.80 14.98
CA SER A 28 16.34 -7.50 16.26
C SER A 28 16.55 -6.57 17.45
N SER A 29 16.55 -5.25 17.25
CA SER A 29 16.77 -4.29 18.34
C SER A 29 15.49 -4.10 19.17
N VAL A 30 15.65 -4.01 20.50
CA VAL A 30 14.54 -3.73 21.44
C VAL A 30 13.79 -2.44 21.06
N ALA A 31 14.52 -1.43 20.55
CA ALA A 31 13.94 -0.18 20.06
C ALA A 31 12.96 -0.38 18.90
N TYR A 32 13.31 -1.21 17.91
CA TYR A 32 12.44 -1.51 16.77
C TYR A 32 11.15 -2.21 17.20
N TYR A 33 11.25 -3.26 18.03
CA TYR A 33 10.07 -3.93 18.57
C TYR A 33 9.21 -2.99 19.42
N MET A 34 9.81 -2.11 20.23
CA MET A 34 9.05 -1.11 21.01
C MET A 34 8.25 -0.12 20.15
N ASP A 35 8.81 0.35 19.04
CA ASP A 35 8.11 1.26 18.13
C ASP A 35 7.05 0.53 17.28
N GLN A 36 7.31 -0.74 16.89
CA GLN A 36 6.30 -1.57 16.25
C GLN A 36 5.12 -1.85 17.20
N THR A 37 5.37 -2.32 18.43
CA THR A 37 4.32 -2.52 19.45
C THR A 37 3.54 -1.22 19.71
N LYS A 38 4.20 -0.06 19.66
CA LYS A 38 3.52 1.25 19.79
C LYS A 38 2.59 1.55 18.61
N SER A 39 2.91 1.10 17.39
CA SER A 39 2.02 1.21 16.24
C SER A 39 0.82 0.29 16.39
N GLU A 40 1.06 -0.98 16.74
CA GLU A 40 0.03 -1.99 16.98
C GLU A 40 -0.95 -1.55 18.10
N ILE A 41 -0.43 -0.95 19.19
CA ILE A 41 -1.26 -0.35 20.24
C ILE A 41 -2.21 0.72 19.68
N LYS A 42 -1.74 1.61 18.79
CA LYS A 42 -2.59 2.65 18.18
C LYS A 42 -3.65 2.09 17.25
N GLU A 43 -3.37 0.97 16.59
CA GLU A 43 -4.34 0.29 15.73
C GLU A 43 -5.42 -0.38 16.58
N ILE A 44 -5.02 -1.04 17.68
CA ILE A 44 -5.95 -1.59 18.67
C ILE A 44 -6.80 -0.48 19.31
N GLU A 45 -6.21 0.66 19.68
CA GLU A 45 -6.96 1.83 20.20
C GLU A 45 -8.07 2.29 19.25
N LYS A 46 -7.82 2.32 17.93
CA LYS A 46 -8.86 2.63 16.93
C LYS A 46 -9.94 1.56 16.84
N MET A 47 -9.60 0.28 17.03
CA MET A 47 -10.57 -0.81 17.02
C MET A 47 -11.44 -0.82 18.29
N VAL A 48 -10.87 -0.47 19.45
CA VAL A 48 -11.64 -0.26 20.69
C VAL A 48 -12.60 0.93 20.53
N GLU A 49 -12.17 2.03 19.90
CA GLU A 49 -13.06 3.16 19.64
C GLU A 49 -14.25 2.78 18.73
N LYS A 50 -14.01 2.02 17.66
CA LYS A 50 -15.09 1.45 16.83
C LYS A 50 -16.06 0.58 17.62
N GLN A 51 -15.57 -0.18 18.61
CA GLN A 51 -16.45 -0.97 19.49
C GLN A 51 -17.33 -0.05 20.37
N ARG A 52 -16.82 1.11 20.81
CA ARG A 52 -17.64 2.14 21.50
C ARG A 52 -18.71 2.72 20.58
N GLU A 53 -18.36 3.02 19.34
CA GLU A 53 -19.31 3.49 18.32
C GLU A 53 -20.42 2.46 18.07
N LEU A 54 -20.07 1.18 17.88
CA LEU A 54 -21.03 0.09 17.70
C LEU A 54 -21.95 -0.10 18.91
N LYS A 55 -21.41 -0.08 20.14
CA LYS A 55 -22.22 -0.08 21.38
C LYS A 55 -23.22 1.09 21.41
N SER A 56 -22.77 2.28 21.02
CA SER A 56 -23.59 3.50 20.98
C SER A 56 -24.71 3.41 19.93
N LEU A 57 -24.44 2.79 18.78
CA LEU A 57 -25.44 2.52 17.75
C LEU A 57 -26.50 1.52 18.23
N PHE A 58 -26.09 0.36 18.78
CA PHE A 58 -27.04 -0.60 19.36
C PHE A 58 -27.88 0.01 20.50
N TYR A 59 -27.30 0.89 21.32
CA TYR A 59 -28.05 1.59 22.36
C TYR A 59 -29.13 2.52 21.80
N LYS A 60 -28.81 3.28 20.74
CA LYS A 60 -29.78 4.15 20.07
C LYS A 60 -30.92 3.35 19.44
N GLU A 61 -30.58 2.32 18.67
CA GLU A 61 -31.56 1.43 18.03
C GLU A 61 -32.50 0.79 19.07
N TYR A 62 -31.93 0.25 20.15
CA TYR A 62 -32.68 -0.29 21.28
C TYR A 62 -33.66 0.74 21.89
N GLN A 63 -33.21 1.96 22.16
CA GLN A 63 -34.06 3.02 22.70
C GLN A 63 -35.14 3.48 21.71
N GLU A 64 -34.81 3.62 20.42
CA GLU A 64 -35.77 3.97 19.38
C GLU A 64 -36.86 2.90 19.28
N MET A 65 -36.47 1.62 19.22
CA MET A 65 -37.39 0.47 19.25
C MET A 65 -38.29 0.45 20.49
N GLU A 66 -37.78 0.73 21.71
CA GLU A 66 -38.63 0.86 22.91
C GLU A 66 -39.72 1.92 22.71
N THR A 67 -39.36 3.12 22.23
CA THR A 67 -40.37 4.19 22.02
C THR A 67 -41.35 3.88 20.89
N TYR A 68 -40.97 3.11 19.88
CA TYR A 68 -41.90 2.64 18.85
C TYR A 68 -42.87 1.58 19.41
N LEU A 69 -42.36 0.65 20.22
CA LEU A 69 -43.16 -0.37 20.87
C LEU A 69 -44.21 0.24 21.82
N GLU A 70 -43.83 1.23 22.63
CA GLU A 70 -44.75 1.97 23.50
C GLU A 70 -45.89 2.62 22.70
N LYS A 71 -45.57 3.27 21.56
CA LYS A 71 -46.57 3.88 20.67
C LYS A 71 -47.51 2.82 20.09
N ARG A 72 -47.01 1.65 19.69
CA ARG A 72 -47.84 0.55 19.18
C ARG A 72 -48.74 -0.05 20.27
N ARG A 73 -48.22 -0.27 21.49
CA ARG A 73 -49.04 -0.69 22.65
C ARG A 73 -50.18 0.29 22.93
N TYR A 74 -49.90 1.60 22.88
CA TYR A 74 -50.94 2.63 23.04
C TYR A 74 -51.98 2.60 21.90
N GLN A 75 -51.55 2.46 20.65
CA GLN A 75 -52.45 2.35 19.49
C GLN A 75 -53.34 1.10 19.56
N LYS A 76 -52.80 -0.03 20.03
CA LYS A 76 -53.58 -1.25 20.27
C LYS A 76 -54.68 -1.00 21.30
N LYS A 77 -54.34 -0.41 22.44
CA LYS A 77 -55.31 -0.07 23.50
C LYS A 77 -56.43 0.84 22.99
N LEU A 78 -56.09 1.83 22.15
CA LEU A 78 -57.09 2.71 21.53
C LEU A 78 -58.02 1.96 20.55
N ALA A 79 -57.50 0.98 19.80
CA ALA A 79 -58.31 0.13 18.93
C ALA A 79 -59.22 -0.83 19.73
N GLU A 80 -58.73 -1.37 20.86
CA GLU A 80 -59.53 -2.15 21.81
C GLU A 80 -60.66 -1.32 22.43
N GLU A 81 -60.36 -0.08 22.86
CA GLU A 81 -61.36 0.88 23.40
C GLU A 81 -62.40 1.33 22.36
N ALA A 82 -62.07 1.26 21.07
CA ALA A 82 -62.96 1.58 19.96
C ALA A 82 -63.74 0.36 19.42
N GLU A 83 -63.62 -0.82 20.04
CA GLU A 83 -64.19 -2.10 19.60
C GLU A 83 -63.73 -2.57 18.19
N GLU A 84 -62.67 -1.96 17.64
CA GLU A 84 -62.09 -2.25 16.32
C GLU A 84 -61.17 -3.48 16.37
N THR A 85 -61.76 -4.64 16.66
CA THR A 85 -61.10 -5.94 16.89
C THR A 85 -60.04 -6.30 15.85
N LYS A 86 -60.33 -6.14 14.54
CA LYS A 86 -59.37 -6.44 13.46
C LYS A 86 -58.13 -5.55 13.49
N LEU A 87 -58.29 -4.28 13.90
CA LEU A 87 -57.17 -3.35 14.02
C LEU A 87 -56.35 -3.68 15.27
N ALA A 88 -56.99 -4.04 16.38
CA ALA A 88 -56.30 -4.50 17.59
C ALA A 88 -55.49 -5.80 17.35
N GLU A 89 -56.03 -6.78 16.61
CA GLU A 89 -55.32 -7.98 16.18
C GLU A 89 -54.13 -7.65 15.26
N PHE A 90 -54.31 -6.77 14.29
CA PHE A 90 -53.22 -6.33 13.40
C PHE A 90 -52.07 -5.69 14.19
N VAL A 91 -52.37 -4.75 15.10
CA VAL A 91 -51.34 -4.08 15.91
C VAL A 91 -50.69 -5.04 16.91
N GLN A 92 -51.40 -6.06 17.42
CA GLN A 92 -50.77 -7.10 18.25
C GLN A 92 -49.69 -7.85 17.48
N ASN A 93 -49.96 -8.28 16.24
CA ASN A 93 -48.98 -8.98 15.42
C ASN A 93 -47.73 -8.13 15.10
N GLU A 94 -47.87 -6.80 14.99
CA GLU A 94 -46.71 -5.91 14.91
C GLU A 94 -45.96 -5.83 16.25
N ILE A 95 -46.66 -5.69 17.38
CA ILE A 95 -46.04 -5.66 18.72
C ILE A 95 -45.22 -6.92 18.96
N ASP A 96 -45.76 -8.10 18.65
CA ASP A 96 -45.07 -9.38 18.87
C ASP A 96 -43.75 -9.46 18.06
N GLN A 97 -43.76 -8.97 16.81
CA GLN A 97 -42.55 -8.92 15.97
C GLN A 97 -41.52 -7.92 16.50
N TYR A 98 -41.96 -6.73 16.92
CA TYR A 98 -41.08 -5.72 17.50
C TYR A 98 -40.55 -6.12 18.89
N GLU A 99 -41.30 -6.89 19.69
CA GLU A 99 -40.81 -7.43 20.97
C GLU A 99 -39.63 -8.39 20.76
N VAL A 100 -39.69 -9.25 19.73
CA VAL A 100 -38.57 -10.15 19.36
C VAL A 100 -37.34 -9.34 18.91
N GLN A 101 -37.51 -8.41 17.97
CA GLN A 101 -36.42 -7.56 17.47
C GLN A 101 -35.78 -6.71 18.58
N LEU A 102 -36.60 -6.20 19.51
CA LEU A 102 -36.13 -5.45 20.67
C LEU A 102 -35.29 -6.32 21.61
N ALA A 103 -35.69 -7.57 21.84
CA ALA A 103 -34.93 -8.52 22.66
C ALA A 103 -33.56 -8.85 22.03
N GLU A 104 -33.53 -9.15 20.74
CA GLU A 104 -32.29 -9.41 19.98
C GLU A 104 -31.35 -8.19 20.00
N THR A 105 -31.87 -6.99 19.72
CA THR A 105 -31.10 -5.74 19.73
C THR A 105 -30.55 -5.41 21.13
N LYS A 106 -31.33 -5.71 22.18
CA LYS A 106 -30.90 -5.56 23.58
C LYS A 106 -29.79 -6.55 23.95
N GLU A 107 -29.86 -7.79 23.48
CA GLU A 107 -28.79 -8.77 23.65
C GLU A 107 -27.51 -8.33 22.93
N HIS A 108 -27.62 -7.83 21.69
CA HIS A 108 -26.48 -7.25 20.96
C HIS A 108 -25.85 -6.07 21.71
N TYR A 109 -26.64 -5.15 22.26
CA TYR A 109 -26.14 -4.06 23.10
C TYR A 109 -25.39 -4.56 24.36
N GLN A 110 -25.94 -5.56 25.05
CA GLN A 110 -25.32 -6.15 26.26
C GLN A 110 -24.02 -6.87 25.92
N SER A 111 -24.01 -7.67 24.85
CA SER A 111 -22.83 -8.38 24.34
C SER A 111 -21.73 -7.40 23.92
N ALA A 112 -22.07 -6.38 23.12
CA ALA A 112 -21.14 -5.33 22.73
C ALA A 112 -20.57 -4.55 23.92
N SER A 113 -21.38 -4.35 24.97
CA SER A 113 -20.95 -3.69 26.22
C SER A 113 -19.96 -4.53 27.03
N SER A 114 -20.21 -5.83 27.19
CA SER A 114 -19.32 -6.76 27.89
C SER A 114 -17.99 -6.92 27.16
N GLN A 115 -18.04 -7.10 25.83
CA GLN A 115 -16.84 -7.16 24.97
C GLN A 115 -16.01 -5.86 25.05
N LEU A 116 -16.67 -4.70 25.06
CA LEU A 116 -15.98 -3.41 25.20
C LEU A 116 -15.23 -3.31 26.53
N GLU A 117 -15.86 -3.68 27.65
CA GLU A 117 -15.23 -3.64 28.97
C GLU A 117 -13.98 -4.53 29.04
N GLU A 118 -14.06 -5.75 28.51
CA GLU A 118 -12.89 -6.64 28.40
C GLU A 118 -11.78 -6.04 27.53
N LEU A 119 -12.11 -5.48 26.37
CA LEU A 119 -11.15 -4.83 25.47
C LEU A 119 -10.49 -3.60 26.13
N GLU A 120 -11.24 -2.81 26.89
CA GLU A 120 -10.71 -1.66 27.63
C GLU A 120 -9.74 -2.09 28.73
N THR A 121 -10.05 -3.13 29.51
CA THR A 121 -9.14 -3.72 30.50
C THR A 121 -7.86 -4.23 29.85
N ARG A 122 -7.97 -5.03 28.78
CA ARG A 122 -6.81 -5.55 28.04
C ARG A 122 -5.96 -4.43 27.42
N MET A 123 -6.58 -3.36 26.93
CA MET A 123 -5.89 -2.17 26.42
C MET A 123 -5.11 -1.43 27.52
N GLN A 124 -5.67 -1.29 28.72
CA GLN A 124 -4.98 -0.69 29.87
C GLN A 124 -3.76 -1.52 30.29
N GLU A 125 -3.89 -2.85 30.38
CA GLU A 125 -2.76 -3.74 30.66
C GLU A 125 -1.65 -3.60 29.60
N MET A 126 -2.02 -3.58 28.32
CA MET A 126 -1.09 -3.47 27.21
C MET A 126 -0.31 -2.15 27.25
N ARG A 127 -0.99 -1.02 27.52
CA ARG A 127 -0.37 0.29 27.74
C ARG A 127 0.61 0.28 28.91
N LEU A 128 0.26 -0.38 30.03
CA LEU A 128 1.14 -0.52 31.19
C LEU A 128 2.38 -1.38 30.88
N LYS A 129 2.19 -2.53 30.23
CA LYS A 129 3.27 -3.43 29.78
C LYS A 129 4.25 -2.70 28.85
N TRP A 130 3.76 -1.93 27.89
CA TRP A 130 4.59 -1.10 27.00
C TRP A 130 5.35 0.01 27.75
N LYS A 131 4.70 0.72 28.68
CA LYS A 131 5.35 1.73 29.52
C LYS A 131 6.49 1.12 30.34
N ASN A 132 6.28 -0.05 30.93
CA ASN A 132 7.29 -0.76 31.70
C ASN A 132 8.46 -1.22 30.83
N LEU A 133 8.20 -1.75 29.63
CA LEU A 133 9.23 -2.11 28.65
C LEU A 133 10.07 -0.88 28.25
N LYS A 134 9.43 0.26 27.97
CA LYS A 134 10.10 1.52 27.66
C LYS A 134 11.03 1.99 28.79
N THR A 135 10.58 1.93 30.03
CA THR A 135 11.42 2.30 31.20
C THR A 135 12.64 1.37 31.32
N LYS A 136 12.46 0.05 31.17
CA LYS A 136 13.57 -0.92 31.18
C LYS A 136 14.59 -0.64 30.07
N HIS A 137 14.11 -0.41 28.85
CA HIS A 137 14.99 -0.13 27.71
C HIS A 137 15.80 1.18 27.91
N LEU A 138 15.19 2.22 28.48
CA LEU A 138 15.88 3.46 28.84
C LEU A 138 16.95 3.24 29.93
N ALA A 139 16.67 2.40 30.93
CA ALA A 139 17.63 2.03 31.97
C ALA A 139 18.83 1.27 31.38
N GLU A 140 18.59 0.27 30.51
CA GLU A 140 19.65 -0.44 29.80
C GLU A 140 20.53 0.48 28.94
N ILE A 141 19.92 1.47 28.27
CA ILE A 141 20.67 2.47 27.49
C ILE A 141 21.53 3.34 28.40
N ALA A 142 21.01 3.75 29.56
CA ALA A 142 21.74 4.55 30.53
C ALA A 142 22.94 3.77 31.12
N GLU A 143 22.76 2.51 31.49
CA GLU A 143 23.80 1.61 31.97
C GLU A 143 24.90 1.37 30.91
N LYS A 144 24.50 0.99 29.69
CA LYS A 144 25.44 0.80 28.55
C LYS A 144 26.19 2.09 28.22
N ASN A 145 25.57 3.26 28.38
CA ASN A 145 26.23 4.56 28.20
C ASN A 145 27.23 4.84 29.34
N ALA A 146 26.84 4.63 30.59
CA ALA A 146 27.73 4.79 31.75
C ALA A 146 28.98 3.90 31.64
N GLU A 147 28.81 2.61 31.32
CA GLU A 147 29.92 1.70 31.06
C GLU A 147 30.82 2.15 29.90
N ALA A 148 30.23 2.48 28.75
CA ALA A 148 30.97 2.89 27.57
C ALA A 148 31.69 4.22 27.76
N THR A 149 31.14 5.09 28.62
CA THR A 149 31.74 6.37 29.01
C THR A 149 32.88 6.16 30.01
N SER A 150 32.71 5.30 31.04
CA SER A 150 33.79 4.90 31.94
C SER A 150 34.96 4.32 31.14
N LYS A 151 34.73 3.29 30.33
CA LYS A 151 35.77 2.65 29.49
C LYS A 151 36.53 3.65 28.59
N LYS A 152 35.87 4.72 28.12
CA LYS A 152 36.51 5.81 27.38
C LYS A 152 37.31 6.76 28.28
N MET A 153 36.78 7.10 29.46
CA MET A 153 37.48 7.90 30.46
C MET A 153 38.72 7.19 30.97
N ASP A 154 38.61 5.91 31.35
CA ASP A 154 39.70 5.05 31.79
C ASP A 154 40.81 4.98 30.73
N LYS A 155 40.43 4.81 29.45
CA LYS A 155 41.38 4.88 28.33
C LYS A 155 42.06 6.26 28.24
N VAL A 156 41.30 7.36 28.29
CA VAL A 156 41.88 8.71 28.22
C VAL A 156 42.84 8.99 29.38
N ILE A 157 42.48 8.58 30.60
CA ILE A 157 43.32 8.73 31.80
C ILE A 157 44.60 7.89 31.67
N HIS A 158 44.48 6.66 31.19
CA HIS A 158 45.63 5.81 30.88
C HIS A 158 46.54 6.45 29.82
N ASP A 159 45.98 6.90 28.70
CA ASP A 159 46.71 7.55 27.60
C ASP A 159 47.37 8.88 28.07
N MET A 160 46.78 9.59 29.04
CA MET A 160 47.39 10.76 29.70
C MET A 160 48.49 10.40 30.70
N SER A 161 48.52 9.17 31.24
CA SER A 161 49.52 8.74 32.23
C SER A 161 50.84 8.24 31.62
N TRP A 162 50.84 7.89 30.34
CA TRP A 162 52.00 7.41 29.59
C TRP A 162 52.45 8.43 28.53
N GLY A 163 53.21 9.45 28.92
CA GLY A 163 53.92 10.26 27.93
C GLY A 163 54.54 11.57 28.42
N THR A 164 55.57 12.01 27.71
CA THR A 164 56.07 13.39 27.75
C THR A 164 55.16 14.28 26.89
N VAL A 165 55.22 15.60 27.02
CA VAL A 165 54.36 16.56 26.28
C VAL A 165 54.34 16.34 24.75
N THR A 166 55.41 15.79 24.17
CA THR A 166 55.51 15.37 22.77
C THR A 166 54.52 14.26 22.39
N ASP A 167 54.38 13.24 23.24
CA ASP A 167 53.60 12.04 22.95
C ASP A 167 52.10 12.37 22.95
N TYR A 168 51.68 13.28 23.84
CA TYR A 168 50.34 13.86 23.86
C TYR A 168 49.98 14.60 22.56
N HIS A 169 50.91 15.32 21.94
CA HIS A 169 50.66 16.04 20.69
C HIS A 169 50.49 15.08 19.50
N GLU A 170 51.23 13.97 19.46
CA GLU A 170 51.02 12.94 18.44
C GLU A 170 49.69 12.20 18.65
N ALA A 171 49.33 11.87 19.89
CA ALA A 171 48.04 11.25 20.21
C ALA A 171 46.83 12.16 19.89
N GLN A 172 46.93 13.47 20.17
CA GLN A 172 45.96 14.49 19.73
C GLN A 172 45.82 14.49 18.21
N LYS A 173 46.93 14.58 17.47
CA LYS A 173 46.94 14.61 16.01
C LYS A 173 46.34 13.33 15.40
N GLN A 174 46.57 12.17 16.01
CA GLN A 174 45.94 10.91 15.60
C GLN A 174 44.43 10.91 15.86
N ARG A 175 43.97 11.45 17.00
CA ARG A 175 42.54 11.59 17.31
C ARG A 175 41.81 12.52 16.34
N ASP A 176 42.41 13.65 15.98
CA ASP A 176 41.85 14.57 14.99
C ASP A 176 41.79 13.92 13.59
N LEU A 177 42.79 13.11 13.24
CA LEU A 177 42.77 12.30 12.02
C LEU A 177 41.68 11.23 12.04
N GLU A 178 41.47 10.52 13.16
CA GLU A 178 40.36 9.57 13.31
C GLU A 178 38.99 10.26 13.26
N GLU A 179 38.83 11.42 13.89
CA GLU A 179 37.56 12.15 13.90
C GLU A 179 37.24 12.75 12.53
N THR A 180 38.23 13.29 11.83
CA THR A 180 38.07 13.75 10.44
C THR A 180 37.84 12.59 9.48
N ALA A 181 38.46 11.42 9.68
CA ALA A 181 38.17 10.21 8.93
C ALA A 181 36.72 9.73 9.16
N ARG A 182 36.24 9.70 10.41
CA ARG A 182 34.84 9.37 10.72
C ARG A 182 33.85 10.37 10.15
N LYS A 183 34.13 11.68 10.23
CA LYS A 183 33.32 12.73 9.61
C LYS A 183 33.25 12.56 8.08
N ARG A 184 34.36 12.21 7.44
CA ARG A 184 34.39 11.85 6.01
C ARG A 184 33.58 10.57 5.74
N GLU A 185 33.69 9.53 6.56
CA GLU A 185 32.91 8.30 6.42
C GLU A 185 31.40 8.59 6.50
N THR A 186 30.95 9.39 7.47
CA THR A 186 29.53 9.81 7.56
C THR A 186 29.09 10.62 6.34
N ILE A 187 29.89 11.59 5.88
CA ILE A 187 29.58 12.39 4.69
C ILE A 187 29.50 11.50 3.43
N THR A 188 30.44 10.56 3.25
CA THR A 188 30.39 9.63 2.10
C THR A 188 29.18 8.71 2.15
N LYS A 189 28.74 8.33 3.34
CA LYS A 189 27.54 7.50 3.54
C LYS A 189 26.26 8.29 3.27
N GLU A 190 26.18 9.55 3.71
CA GLU A 190 25.08 10.45 3.40
C GLU A 190 25.00 10.73 1.89
N LEU A 191 26.14 10.97 1.23
CA LEU A 191 26.20 11.05 -0.24
C LEU A 191 25.72 9.75 -0.91
N SER A 192 26.18 8.58 -0.45
CA SER A 192 25.75 7.29 -1.00
C SER A 192 24.25 7.09 -0.88
N GLN A 193 23.66 7.39 0.27
CA GLN A 193 22.22 7.31 0.48
C GLN A 193 21.47 8.26 -0.46
N SER A 194 21.94 9.50 -0.62
CA SER A 194 21.33 10.45 -1.58
C SER A 194 21.45 10.00 -3.04
N PHE A 195 22.51 9.25 -3.38
CA PHE A 195 22.72 8.70 -4.72
C PHE A 195 21.80 7.51 -4.98
N ASP A 196 21.65 6.61 -4.00
CA ASP A 196 20.74 5.47 -4.06
C ASP A 196 19.27 5.94 -4.18
N ASP A 197 18.86 6.93 -3.38
CA ASP A 197 17.53 7.57 -3.47
C ASP A 197 17.26 8.17 -4.87
N LEU A 198 18.27 8.81 -5.46
CA LEU A 198 18.19 9.44 -6.79
C LEU A 198 18.16 8.38 -7.91
N MET A 199 18.87 7.27 -7.75
CA MET A 199 18.80 6.11 -8.64
C MET A 199 17.44 5.40 -8.56
N ASP A 200 16.84 5.30 -7.38
CA ASP A 200 15.49 4.77 -7.18
C ASP A 200 14.42 5.66 -7.82
N GLU A 201 14.54 7.00 -7.72
CA GLU A 201 13.72 7.92 -8.49
C GLU A 201 13.85 7.71 -10.00
N LEU A 202 15.08 7.53 -10.50
CA LEU A 202 15.36 7.33 -11.92
C LEU A 202 14.80 5.99 -12.42
N ASN A 203 14.92 4.93 -11.63
CA ASN A 203 14.29 3.64 -11.87
C ASN A 203 12.76 3.73 -11.89
N ARG A 204 12.13 4.46 -10.94
CA ARG A 204 10.68 4.71 -10.95
C ARG A 204 10.23 5.49 -12.17
N LYS A 205 10.99 6.51 -12.61
CA LYS A 205 10.72 7.28 -13.84
C LYS A 205 10.84 6.39 -15.09
N SER A 206 11.85 5.51 -15.15
CA SER A 206 12.06 4.52 -16.23
C SER A 206 10.98 3.42 -16.27
N GLN A 207 10.50 2.94 -15.11
CA GLN A 207 9.38 2.01 -15.05
C GLN A 207 8.07 2.68 -15.50
N LYS A 208 7.79 3.91 -15.06
CA LYS A 208 6.61 4.67 -15.51
C LYS A 208 6.61 4.90 -17.03
N SER A 209 7.74 5.24 -17.63
CA SER A 209 7.81 5.40 -19.10
C SER A 209 7.62 4.06 -19.83
N LYS A 210 8.17 2.94 -19.32
CA LYS A 210 7.91 1.59 -19.86
C LYS A 210 6.44 1.19 -19.78
N VAL A 211 5.75 1.49 -18.68
CA VAL A 211 4.30 1.24 -18.54
C VAL A 211 3.52 2.05 -19.56
N VAL A 212 3.77 3.37 -19.68
CA VAL A 212 3.08 4.22 -20.67
C VAL A 212 3.34 3.77 -22.12
N ILE A 213 4.54 3.28 -22.44
CA ILE A 213 4.84 2.70 -23.76
C ILE A 213 4.07 1.39 -23.97
N LYS A 214 3.98 0.52 -22.95
CA LYS A 214 3.22 -0.72 -23.02
C LYS A 214 1.72 -0.48 -23.17
N ASP A 215 1.15 0.46 -22.43
CA ASP A 215 -0.27 0.82 -22.51
C ASP A 215 -0.62 1.40 -23.89
N LYS A 216 0.24 2.28 -24.43
CA LYS A 216 0.10 2.78 -25.80
C LYS A 216 0.24 1.67 -26.84
N ALA A 217 1.18 0.74 -26.66
CA ALA A 217 1.33 -0.40 -27.56
C ALA A 217 0.11 -1.34 -27.53
N SER A 218 -0.51 -1.53 -26.36
CA SER A 218 -1.80 -2.24 -26.23
C SER A 218 -2.90 -1.50 -26.99
N GLN A 219 -3.07 -0.20 -26.75
CA GLN A 219 -4.07 0.62 -27.43
C GLN A 219 -3.89 0.63 -28.97
N PHE A 220 -2.65 0.60 -29.46
CA PHE A 220 -2.37 0.43 -30.88
C PHE A 220 -2.72 -0.98 -31.39
N HIS A 221 -2.54 -2.02 -30.58
CA HIS A 221 -2.94 -3.38 -30.95
C HIS A 221 -4.46 -3.51 -31.01
N ASP A 222 -5.16 -3.02 -29.97
CA ASP A 222 -6.62 -2.97 -29.88
C ASP A 222 -7.21 -2.19 -31.08
N MET A 223 -6.59 -1.05 -31.45
CA MET A 223 -7.00 -0.25 -32.61
C MET A 223 -6.73 -0.94 -33.97
N ILE A 224 -5.67 -1.75 -34.06
CA ILE A 224 -5.38 -2.57 -35.25
C ILE A 224 -6.39 -3.72 -35.35
N ASP A 225 -6.74 -4.37 -34.24
CA ASP A 225 -7.74 -5.43 -34.20
C ASP A 225 -9.13 -4.88 -34.57
N ASP A 226 -9.54 -3.73 -34.01
CA ASP A 226 -10.75 -3.00 -34.42
C ASP A 226 -10.75 -2.68 -35.93
N MET A 227 -9.61 -2.20 -36.46
CA MET A 227 -9.48 -1.89 -37.90
C MET A 227 -9.58 -3.14 -38.77
N ILE A 228 -8.98 -4.26 -38.33
CA ILE A 228 -9.09 -5.57 -38.98
C ILE A 228 -10.53 -6.11 -38.89
N GLU A 229 -11.26 -5.87 -37.79
CA GLU A 229 -12.69 -6.23 -37.69
C GLU A 229 -13.55 -5.38 -38.61
N GLN A 230 -13.32 -4.07 -38.71
CA GLN A 230 -13.99 -3.20 -39.68
C GLN A 230 -13.71 -3.64 -41.13
N GLU A 231 -12.48 -4.02 -41.48
CA GLU A 231 -12.17 -4.61 -42.78
C GLU A 231 -12.87 -5.95 -43.00
N LYS A 232 -12.87 -6.86 -42.01
CA LYS A 232 -13.63 -8.13 -42.09
C LYS A 232 -15.13 -7.90 -42.30
N ILE A 233 -15.72 -6.87 -41.68
CA ILE A 233 -17.11 -6.48 -41.86
C ILE A 233 -17.34 -5.93 -43.28
N ASN A 234 -16.43 -5.11 -43.80
CA ASN A 234 -16.49 -4.59 -45.17
C ASN A 234 -16.31 -5.70 -46.23
N PHE A 235 -15.40 -6.64 -46.02
CA PHE A 235 -15.24 -7.84 -46.86
C PHE A 235 -16.47 -8.76 -46.82
N ARG A 236 -17.15 -8.89 -45.66
CA ARG A 236 -18.43 -9.61 -45.58
C ARG A 236 -19.56 -8.89 -46.31
N LYS A 237 -19.58 -7.54 -46.28
CA LYS A 237 -20.51 -6.74 -47.10
C LYS A 237 -20.20 -6.79 -48.61
N SER A 238 -18.98 -7.18 -49.01
CA SER A 238 -18.58 -7.28 -50.42
C SER A 238 -18.76 -8.67 -51.05
N LYS A 239 -19.36 -9.64 -50.34
CA LYS A 239 -19.61 -11.00 -50.85
C LYS A 239 -21.10 -11.36 -50.75
N ASP A 240 -21.82 -11.03 -51.83
CA ASP A 240 -22.78 -11.87 -52.56
C ASP A 240 -23.91 -11.02 -53.18
N PRO A 241 -24.45 -11.38 -54.36
CA PRO A 241 -23.79 -11.79 -55.60
C PRO A 241 -23.64 -10.54 -56.52
N SER A 242 -23.47 -10.57 -57.84
CA SER A 242 -23.21 -11.62 -58.83
C SER A 242 -22.16 -11.13 -59.84
N MET A 243 -21.46 -12.06 -60.50
CA MET A 243 -20.70 -11.78 -61.74
C MET A 243 -21.41 -12.30 -63.00
N GLU A 244 -22.40 -13.18 -62.83
CA GLU A 244 -23.07 -13.91 -63.92
C GLU A 244 -24.12 -13.03 -64.63
N GLU A 245 -24.88 -12.21 -63.87
CA GLU A 245 -25.73 -11.16 -64.46
C GLU A 245 -24.90 -10.12 -65.24
N LYS A 246 -23.76 -9.71 -64.71
CA LYS A 246 -22.89 -8.71 -65.35
C LYS A 246 -22.23 -9.22 -66.63
N LEU A 247 -21.99 -10.53 -66.74
CA LEU A 247 -21.51 -11.16 -67.97
C LEU A 247 -22.62 -11.19 -69.04
N SER A 248 -23.87 -11.48 -68.67
CA SER A 248 -24.99 -11.50 -69.64
C SER A 248 -25.30 -10.13 -70.26
N ASP A 249 -25.09 -9.03 -69.51
CA ASP A 249 -25.20 -7.67 -70.05
C ASP A 249 -23.97 -7.23 -70.85
N LEU A 250 -22.78 -7.76 -70.56
CA LEU A 250 -21.56 -7.50 -71.34
C LEU A 250 -21.58 -8.20 -72.70
N GLU A 251 -22.10 -9.44 -72.82
CA GLU A 251 -22.28 -10.10 -74.12
C GLU A 251 -23.26 -9.34 -75.05
N LYS A 252 -24.27 -8.68 -74.48
CA LYS A 252 -25.14 -7.76 -75.24
C LYS A 252 -24.39 -6.53 -75.74
N ARG A 253 -23.46 -6.00 -74.96
CA ARG A 253 -22.78 -4.72 -75.22
C ARG A 253 -21.53 -4.85 -76.10
N ALA A 254 -20.89 -6.02 -76.12
CA ALA A 254 -19.73 -6.31 -76.97
C ALA A 254 -20.06 -6.45 -78.48
N LYS A 255 -21.34 -6.36 -78.88
CA LYS A 255 -21.76 -6.32 -80.29
C LYS A 255 -21.58 -4.95 -80.95
N GLU A 256 -21.20 -3.91 -80.21
CA GLU A 256 -21.07 -2.53 -80.69
C GLU A 256 -19.60 -2.04 -80.60
N GLN A 257 -18.80 -2.57 -81.54
CA GLN A 257 -17.65 -2.02 -82.32
C GLN A 257 -16.84 -0.74 -81.90
N PRO A 258 -15.61 -0.51 -82.46
CA PRO A 258 -14.39 -0.52 -81.61
C PRO A 258 -13.40 0.66 -81.82
N SER A 259 -12.21 0.50 -81.18
CA SER A 259 -10.84 0.96 -81.55
C SER A 259 -10.48 2.45 -81.69
N ASP A 260 -9.42 2.86 -80.96
CA ASP A 260 -8.17 3.57 -81.38
C ASP A 260 -7.59 4.31 -80.13
N THR A 261 -6.36 4.13 -79.61
CA THR A 261 -4.95 4.00 -80.08
C THR A 261 -4.27 5.34 -80.39
N GLU A 262 -3.18 5.68 -79.66
CA GLU A 262 -2.04 6.62 -79.95
C GLU A 262 -1.38 7.09 -78.60
N GLU A 263 -0.11 7.54 -78.46
CA GLU A 263 1.22 7.16 -79.04
C GLU A 263 2.38 7.94 -78.30
N GLN A 264 3.66 7.69 -78.65
CA GLN A 264 4.92 8.46 -78.39
C GLN A 264 5.53 8.38 -76.95
N ASP A 265 6.83 8.05 -76.70
CA ASP A 265 8.18 8.43 -77.25
C ASP A 265 8.68 9.81 -76.72
N GLU A 266 9.96 10.11 -76.39
CA GLU A 266 11.29 9.65 -76.87
C GLU A 266 12.39 9.54 -75.76
N ASP A 267 13.21 8.48 -75.85
CA ASP A 267 14.68 8.40 -76.11
C ASP A 267 15.83 9.18 -75.38
N THR A 268 16.93 8.43 -75.11
CA THR A 268 18.41 8.69 -75.13
C THR A 268 19.07 9.99 -74.59
N GLN A 269 20.37 10.10 -74.19
CA GLN A 269 21.52 9.19 -73.93
C GLN A 269 22.56 9.94 -73.06
N GLU A 270 23.47 9.25 -72.35
CA GLU A 270 24.76 9.84 -71.95
C GLU A 270 25.93 8.83 -72.02
N LYS A 271 26.90 9.13 -72.91
CA LYS A 271 28.24 8.52 -73.13
C LYS A 271 28.37 7.14 -73.80
#